data_AF-A0A7L0HR12-F1
#
_entry.id   AF-A0A7L0HR12-F1
#
_cell.length_a   1.000
_cell.length_b   1.000
_cell.length_c   1.000
_cell.angle_alpha   90.00
_cell.angle_beta   90.00
_cell.angle_gamma   90.00
#
_symmetry.space_group_name_H-M   'P 1'
#
loop_
_entity.id
_entity.type
_entity.pdbx_description
1 polymer ?
#
loop_
_entity_poly.entity_id
_entity_poly.type
_entity_poly.pdbx_seq_one_letter_code
_entity_poly.pdbx_strand_id
1 'polypeptide(L)'
;DSVIPPEKVQTPSNEVKLLGIWWKGGMTWIPKDTLTTLDQIKMPVSKKELQHVLGLLVFWRKHIPDFSIIARPLYDLLRKGVSWDWTPIHEEALQLLVFEAANHQALGPIHPTDP
;
A
#
# COMPACT_ATOMS: atom_id res chain seq x y z
N ASP A 1 -10.25 -4.13 -35.85
CA ASP A 1 -9.67 -2.93 -35.22
C ASP A 1 -10.27 -2.71 -33.85
N SER A 2 -9.50 -2.89 -32.78
CA SER A 2 -9.94 -2.54 -31.42
C SER A 2 -9.77 -1.05 -31.22
N VAL A 3 -10.88 -0.30 -31.33
CA VAL A 3 -10.92 1.13 -31.03
C VAL A 3 -10.72 1.31 -29.53
N ILE A 4 -9.71 2.10 -29.14
CA ILE A 4 -9.46 2.44 -27.75
C ILE A 4 -10.53 3.47 -27.32
N PRO A 5 -11.30 3.21 -26.26
CA PRO A 5 -12.26 4.17 -25.74
C PRO A 5 -11.56 5.49 -25.34
N PRO A 6 -12.09 6.67 -25.71
CA PRO A 6 -11.46 7.96 -25.42
C PRO A 6 -11.25 8.20 -23.92
N GLU A 7 -12.11 7.62 -23.07
CA GLU A 7 -12.00 7.65 -21.60
C GLU A 7 -10.77 6.91 -21.03
N LYS A 8 -10.20 5.97 -21.80
CA LYS A 8 -9.00 5.21 -21.42
C LYS A 8 -7.72 5.87 -21.94
N VAL A 9 -7.85 6.89 -22.78
CA VAL A 9 -6.72 7.63 -23.35
C VAL A 9 -6.29 8.71 -22.37
N GLN A 10 -5.06 8.61 -21.88
CA GLN A 10 -4.42 9.68 -21.13
C GLN A 10 -3.58 10.51 -22.11
N THR A 11 -3.87 11.81 -22.22
CA THR A 11 -3.14 12.73 -23.09
C THR A 11 -1.78 13.10 -22.46
N PRO A 12 -0.81 13.58 -23.25
CA PRO A 12 0.46 14.06 -22.72
C PRO A 12 0.23 15.09 -21.60
N SER A 13 0.75 14.80 -20.41
CA SER A 13 0.55 15.57 -19.19
C SER A 13 1.76 15.42 -18.27
N ASN A 14 1.94 16.37 -17.36
CA ASN A 14 2.94 16.29 -16.29
C ASN A 14 2.52 15.35 -15.14
N GLU A 15 1.32 14.78 -15.24
CA GLU A 15 0.78 13.80 -14.32
C GLU A 15 0.04 12.68 -15.04
N VAL A 16 0.18 11.45 -14.54
CA VAL A 16 -0.43 10.27 -15.14
C VAL A 16 -0.80 9.27 -14.04
N LYS A 17 -1.97 8.63 -14.12
CA LYS A 17 -2.34 7.53 -13.24
C LYS A 17 -2.04 6.22 -13.95
N LEU A 18 -1.04 5.49 -13.46
CA LEU A 18 -0.56 4.27 -14.11
C LEU A 18 -0.19 3.22 -13.07
N LEU A 19 -0.68 1.98 -13.25
CA LEU A 19 -0.46 0.84 -12.35
C LEU A 19 -0.88 1.12 -10.90
N GLY A 20 -1.95 1.89 -10.70
CA GLY A 20 -2.41 2.27 -9.36
C GLY A 20 -1.52 3.31 -8.67
N ILE A 21 -0.55 3.89 -9.37
CA ILE A 21 0.34 4.96 -8.87
C ILE A 21 -0.02 6.26 -9.57
N TRP A 22 -0.02 7.36 -8.82
CA TRP A 22 -0.16 8.69 -9.39
C TRP A 22 1.23 9.31 -9.57
N TRP A 23 1.66 9.43 -10.82
CA TRP A 23 2.94 10.01 -11.20
C TRP A 23 2.74 11.51 -11.40
N LYS A 24 3.58 12.34 -10.77
CA LYS A 24 3.50 13.80 -10.90
C LYS A 24 4.87 14.43 -10.71
N GLY A 25 5.38 15.10 -11.75
CA GLY A 25 6.65 15.84 -11.67
C GLY A 25 7.86 14.96 -11.27
N GLY A 26 7.91 13.71 -11.73
CA GLY A 26 8.96 12.74 -11.39
C GLY A 26 8.79 12.04 -10.04
N MET A 27 7.82 12.46 -9.24
CA MET A 27 7.44 11.83 -7.97
C MET A 27 6.33 10.80 -8.17
N THR A 28 6.29 9.81 -7.28
CA THR A 28 5.18 8.85 -7.21
C THR A 28 4.34 9.10 -5.97
N TRP A 29 3.03 9.07 -6.14
CA TRP A 29 2.05 9.32 -5.10
C TRP A 29 1.10 8.14 -4.96
N ILE A 30 0.69 7.84 -3.73
CA ILE A 30 -0.44 6.97 -3.47
C ILE A 30 -1.71 7.73 -3.87
N PRO A 31 -2.55 7.19 -4.79
CA PRO A 31 -3.80 7.84 -5.14
C PRO A 31 -4.74 7.97 -3.95
N LYS A 32 -5.50 9.07 -3.88
CA LYS A 32 -6.45 9.33 -2.80
C LYS A 32 -7.51 8.24 -2.64
N ASP A 33 -7.94 7.64 -3.74
CA ASP A 33 -8.87 6.51 -3.77
C ASP A 33 -8.27 5.26 -3.10
N THR A 34 -6.96 5.05 -3.28
CA THR A 34 -6.23 3.97 -2.60
C THR A 34 -6.12 4.26 -1.10
N LEU A 35 -5.78 5.49 -0.70
CA LEU A 35 -5.76 5.87 0.73
C LEU A 35 -7.13 5.67 1.39
N THR A 36 -8.21 6.08 0.72
CA THR A 36 -9.58 5.87 1.21
C THR A 36 -9.90 4.38 1.37
N THR A 37 -9.37 3.54 0.48
CA THR A 37 -9.52 2.07 0.58
C THR A 37 -8.72 1.50 1.76
N LEU A 38 -7.51 2.03 2.02
CA LEU A 38 -6.69 1.64 3.17
C LEU A 38 -7.37 2.00 4.50
N ASP A 39 -7.97 3.19 4.60
CA ASP A 39 -8.71 3.63 5.80
C ASP A 39 -9.94 2.77 6.09
N GLN A 40 -10.48 2.07 5.08
CA GLN A 40 -11.64 1.18 5.20
C GLN A 40 -11.25 -0.28 5.45
N ILE A 41 -9.95 -0.58 5.58
CA ILE A 41 -9.50 -1.93 5.93
C ILE A 41 -10.09 -2.30 7.27
N LYS A 42 -10.87 -3.38 7.26
CA LYS A 42 -11.41 -3.97 8.49
C LYS A 42 -10.35 -4.81 9.17
N MET A 43 -10.47 -4.96 10.49
CA MET A 43 -9.71 -5.92 11.26
C MET A 43 -9.83 -7.31 10.61
N PRO A 44 -8.72 -7.94 10.21
CA PRO A 44 -8.78 -9.28 9.64
C PRO A 44 -9.27 -10.26 10.70
N VAL A 45 -10.17 -11.18 10.33
CA VAL A 45 -10.66 -12.24 11.24
C VAL A 45 -9.98 -13.59 10.99
N SER A 46 -9.08 -13.65 10.01
CA SER A 46 -8.33 -14.86 9.67
C SER A 46 -6.95 -14.57 9.09
N LYS A 47 -6.05 -15.58 9.13
CA LYS A 47 -4.73 -15.52 8.48
C LYS A 47 -4.82 -15.18 6.99
N LYS A 48 -5.84 -15.68 6.30
CA LYS A 48 -6.03 -15.45 4.86
C LYS A 48 -6.36 -13.99 4.57
N GLU A 49 -7.21 -13.38 5.40
CA GLU A 49 -7.52 -11.95 5.28
C GLU A 49 -6.32 -11.09 5.62
N LEU A 50 -5.57 -11.44 6.67
CA LEU A 50 -4.33 -10.74 7.01
C LEU A 50 -3.30 -10.80 5.88
N GLN A 51 -3.15 -11.95 5.22
CA GLN A 51 -2.29 -12.08 4.04
C GLN A 51 -2.75 -11.18 2.89
N HIS A 52 -4.07 -11.06 2.66
CA HIS A 52 -4.61 -10.18 1.64
C HIS A 52 -4.29 -8.71 1.94
N VAL A 53 -4.52 -8.28 3.18
CA VAL A 53 -4.22 -6.92 3.65
C VAL A 53 -2.73 -6.61 3.55
N LEU A 54 -1.86 -7.50 4.04
CA LEU A 54 -0.41 -7.33 3.93
C LEU A 54 0.05 -7.33 2.47
N GLY A 55 -0.57 -8.12 1.59
CA GLY A 55 -0.28 -8.10 0.15
C GLY A 55 -0.53 -6.72 -0.46
N LEU A 56 -1.61 -6.04 -0.08
CA LEU A 56 -1.90 -4.68 -0.50
C LEU A 56 -0.89 -3.67 0.06
N LEU A 57 -0.57 -3.76 1.35
CA LEU A 57 0.36 -2.84 2.00
C LEU A 57 1.81 -3.00 1.50
N VAL A 58 2.22 -4.23 1.14
CA VAL A 58 3.55 -4.51 0.56
C VAL A 58 3.76 -3.78 -0.76
N PHE A 59 2.72 -3.58 -1.57
CA PHE A 59 2.82 -2.79 -2.81
C PHE A 59 3.26 -1.36 -2.51
N TRP A 60 2.78 -0.79 -1.41
CA TRP A 60 3.09 0.56 -0.96
C TRP A 60 4.25 0.66 0.04
N ARG A 61 4.96 -0.46 0.33
CA ARG A 61 6.01 -0.50 1.37
C ARG A 61 7.08 0.59 1.26
N LYS A 62 7.39 1.07 0.04
CA LYS A 62 8.40 2.13 -0.17
C LYS A 62 7.95 3.46 0.45
N HIS A 63 6.64 3.69 0.49
CA HIS A 63 6.02 4.87 1.09
C HIS A 63 5.86 4.76 2.60
N ILE A 64 6.08 3.60 3.21
CA ILE A 64 5.82 3.37 4.63
C ILE A 64 7.17 3.26 5.35
N PRO A 65 7.60 4.29 6.10
CA PRO A 65 8.82 4.21 6.89
C PRO A 65 8.76 3.03 7.85
N ASP A 66 9.91 2.36 8.03
CA ASP A 66 10.04 1.24 8.96
C ASP A 66 9.03 0.10 8.76
N PHE A 67 8.49 -0.07 7.54
CA PHE A 67 7.48 -1.08 7.20
C PHE A 67 7.79 -2.46 7.81
N SER A 68 9.01 -2.96 7.65
CA SER A 68 9.41 -4.28 8.13
C SER A 68 9.40 -4.40 9.66
N ILE A 69 9.66 -3.31 10.38
CA ILE A 69 9.63 -3.26 11.83
C ILE A 69 8.17 -3.28 12.30
N ILE A 70 7.34 -2.41 11.72
CA ILE A 70 5.92 -2.27 12.08
C ILE A 70 5.13 -3.54 11.73
N ALA A 71 5.37 -4.12 10.54
CA ALA A 71 4.66 -5.31 10.07
C ALA A 71 5.11 -6.61 10.76
N ARG A 72 6.19 -6.59 11.54
CA ARG A 72 6.75 -7.79 12.19
C ARG A 72 5.74 -8.60 13.01
N PRO A 73 4.98 -8.03 13.97
CA PRO A 73 3.96 -8.78 14.70
C PRO A 73 2.91 -9.42 13.80
N LEU A 74 2.55 -8.77 12.68
CA LEU A 74 1.60 -9.31 11.71
C LEU A 74 2.17 -10.53 10.96
N TYR A 75 3.44 -10.48 10.56
CA TYR A 75 4.12 -11.62 9.95
C TYR A 75 4.33 -12.78 10.93
N ASP A 76 4.57 -12.49 12.21
CA ASP A 76 4.71 -13.49 13.26
C ASP A 76 3.41 -14.30 13.41
N LEU A 77 2.25 -13.66 13.33
CA LEU A 77 0.93 -14.30 13.35
C LEU A 77 0.69 -15.23 12.13
N LEU A 78 1.34 -14.95 11.00
CA LEU A 78 1.26 -15.75 9.77
C LEU A 78 2.20 -16.96 9.75
N ARG A 79 3.08 -17.12 10.74
CA ARG A 79 4.01 -18.26 10.78
C ARG A 79 3.29 -19.60 10.88
N LYS A 80 3.93 -20.63 10.32
CA LYS A 80 3.46 -22.01 10.40
C LYS A 80 3.47 -22.47 11.86
N GLY A 81 2.39 -23.13 12.28
CA GLY A 81 2.24 -23.64 13.65
C GLY A 81 1.75 -22.64 14.68
N VAL A 82 1.62 -21.35 14.34
CA VAL A 82 1.03 -20.33 15.22
C VAL A 82 -0.50 -20.40 15.14
N SER A 83 -1.20 -20.43 16.27
CA SER A 83 -2.66 -20.30 16.32
C SER A 83 -3.08 -18.88 15.95
N TRP A 84 -4.26 -18.71 15.35
CA TRP A 84 -4.79 -17.38 15.11
C TRP A 84 -5.24 -16.77 16.44
N ASP A 85 -4.48 -15.79 16.93
CA ASP A 85 -4.78 -15.01 18.12
C ASP A 85 -4.54 -13.52 17.81
N TRP A 86 -5.62 -12.78 17.56
CA TRP A 86 -5.55 -11.34 17.28
C TRP A 86 -5.53 -10.59 18.59
N THR A 87 -4.55 -9.69 18.76
CA THR A 87 -4.28 -8.99 20.03
C THR A 87 -4.13 -7.50 19.72
N PRO A 88 -4.18 -6.61 20.74
CA PRO A 88 -3.99 -5.18 20.52
C PRO A 88 -2.69 -4.82 19.79
N ILE A 89 -1.61 -5.60 19.99
CA ILE A 89 -0.33 -5.39 19.29
C ILE A 89 -0.50 -5.55 17.77
N HIS A 90 -1.30 -6.52 17.33
CA HIS A 90 -1.58 -6.74 15.91
C HIS A 90 -2.43 -5.59 15.34
N GLU A 91 -3.39 -5.10 16.12
CA GLU A 91 -4.23 -3.97 15.73
C GLU A 91 -3.42 -2.68 15.57
N GLU A 92 -2.62 -2.34 16.58
CA GLU A 92 -1.76 -1.16 16.59
C GLU A 92 -0.78 -1.20 15.40
N ALA A 93 -0.18 -2.36 15.13
CA ALA A 93 0.70 -2.53 13.98
C ALA A 93 -0.01 -2.28 12.64
N LEU A 94 -1.22 -2.82 12.47
CA LEU A 94 -1.98 -2.63 11.23
C LEU A 94 -2.40 -1.15 11.05
N GLN A 95 -2.91 -0.53 12.11
CA GLN A 95 -3.30 0.88 12.09
C GLN A 95 -2.10 1.80 11.82
N LEU A 96 -0.94 1.49 12.39
CA LEU A 96 0.29 2.26 12.15
C LEU A 96 0.75 2.16 10.70
N LEU A 97 0.66 0.99 10.05
CA LEU A 97 0.99 0.85 8.62
C LEU A 97 0.07 1.71 7.74
N VAL A 98 -1.23 1.74 8.04
CA VAL A 98 -2.20 2.56 7.28
C VAL A 98 -1.94 4.06 7.52
N PHE A 99 -1.71 4.45 8.78
CA PHE A 99 -1.38 5.83 9.14
C PHE A 99 -0.12 6.32 8.43
N GLU A 100 0.96 5.53 8.45
CA GLU A 100 2.21 5.87 7.80
C GLU A 100 2.07 5.96 6.28
N ALA A 101 1.29 5.08 5.66
CA ALA A 101 0.98 5.17 4.23
C ALA A 101 0.25 6.47 3.86
N ALA A 102 -0.66 6.93 4.71
CA ALA A 102 -1.38 8.18 4.51
C ALA A 102 -0.49 9.41 4.72
N ASN A 103 0.38 9.38 5.75
CA ASN A 103 1.26 10.48 6.07
C ASN A 103 2.40 10.65 5.04
N HIS A 104 2.95 9.53 4.55
CA HIS A 104 4.07 9.48 3.60
C HIS A 104 3.62 9.09 2.19
N GLN A 105 2.49 9.67 1.74
CA GLN A 105 1.87 9.36 0.45
C GLN A 105 2.71 9.70 -0.78
N ALA A 106 3.79 10.47 -0.65
CA ALA A 106 4.67 10.89 -1.74
C ALA A 106 6.08 10.32 -1.57
N LEU A 107 6.62 9.78 -2.65
CA LEU A 107 8.05 9.50 -2.77
C LEU A 107 8.70 10.56 -3.64
N GLY A 108 9.91 10.95 -3.26
CA GLY A 108 10.73 11.90 -4.01
C GLY A 108 11.02 11.43 -5.44
N PRO A 109 11.67 12.28 -6.24
CA PRO A 109 12.04 11.93 -7.60
C PRO A 109 12.82 10.62 -7.61
N ILE A 110 12.43 9.68 -8.46
CA ILE A 110 13.17 8.43 -8.63
C ILE A 110 14.58 8.80 -9.08
N HIS A 111 15.59 8.50 -8.27
CA HIS A 111 16.96 8.77 -8.68
C HIS A 111 17.39 7.68 -9.67
N PRO A 112 18.09 8.01 -10.77
CA PRO A 112 18.53 7.02 -11.77
C PRO A 112 19.42 5.90 -11.22
N THR A 113 19.95 6.07 -10.02
CA THR A 113 20.82 5.10 -9.34
C THR A 113 20.19 4.50 -8.08
N ASP A 114 18.90 4.77 -7.81
CA ASP A 114 18.19 3.99 -6.80
C ASP A 114 18.16 2.51 -7.26
N PRO A 115 18.44 1.56 -6.36
CA PRO A 115 18.54 0.14 -6.70
C PRO A 115 17.23 -0.48 -7.20
#